data_AF-A0A2V9QLX8-F1
#
_entry.id   AF-A0A2V9QLX8-F1
#
_cell.length_a   1.000
_cell.length_b   1.000
_cell.length_c   1.000
_cell.angle_alpha   90.00
_cell.angle_beta   90.00
_cell.angle_gamma   90.00
#
_symmetry.space_group_name_H-M   'P 1'
#
loop_
_entity.id
_entity.type
_entity.pdbx_description
1 polymer ?
#
loop_
_entity_poly.entity_id
_entity_poly.type
_entity_poly.pdbx_seq_one_letter_code
_entity_poly.pdbx_strand_id
1 'polypeptide(L)' 'MSHKKQKFDLILVFMPAFWLLSTIPAYAYLDPGSGSMILQVLLGGAAALVVILKLYWNRFLSLIGMDRKKRKMQN' A
#
# COMPACT_ATOMS: atom_id res chain seq x y z
N MET A 1 -10.16 17.00 -52.83
CA MET A 1 -9.32 16.81 -51.63
C MET A 1 -10.16 16.39 -50.41
N SER A 2 -11.05 15.39 -50.55
CA SER A 2 -12.09 15.07 -49.55
C SER A 2 -12.12 13.60 -49.08
N HIS A 3 -11.44 12.67 -49.77
CA HIS A 3 -11.47 11.24 -49.41
C HIS A 3 -10.43 10.80 -48.36
N LYS A 4 -9.37 11.57 -48.12
CA LYS A 4 -8.35 11.23 -47.08
C LYS A 4 -8.80 11.58 -45.67
N LYS A 5 -9.59 12.65 -45.49
CA LYS A 5 -10.08 13.09 -44.17
C LYS A 5 -11.08 12.09 -43.58
N GLN A 6 -12.02 11.60 -44.39
CA GLN A 6 -13.02 10.60 -43.96
C GLN A 6 -12.41 9.28 -43.49
N LYS A 7 -11.36 8.79 -44.17
CA LYS A 7 -10.64 7.58 -43.73
C LYS A 7 -9.84 7.83 -42.45
N PHE A 8 -9.29 9.03 -42.27
CA PHE A 8 -8.58 9.43 -41.05
C PHE A 8 -9.55 9.56 -39.86
N ASP A 9 -10.72 10.17 -40.06
CA ASP A 9 -11.78 10.27 -39.06
C ASP A 9 -12.32 8.88 -38.66
N LEU A 10 -12.47 7.97 -39.64
CA LEU A 10 -12.87 6.59 -39.38
C LEU A 10 -11.82 5.84 -38.56
N ILE A 11 -10.54 5.96 -38.90
CA ILE A 11 -9.44 5.31 -38.15
C ILE A 11 -9.35 5.88 -36.72
N LEU A 12 -9.55 7.18 -36.55
CA LEU A 12 -9.53 7.85 -35.24
C LEU A 12 -10.66 7.39 -34.31
N VAL A 13 -11.80 6.94 -34.86
CA VAL A 13 -12.92 6.42 -34.06
C VAL A 13 -12.81 4.90 -33.87
N PHE A 14 -12.42 4.17 -34.91
CA PHE A 14 -12.39 2.71 -34.89
C PHE A 14 -11.21 2.12 -34.12
N MET A 15 -10.03 2.77 -34.15
CA MET A 15 -8.88 2.31 -33.36
C MET A 15 -9.12 2.32 -31.84
N PRO A 16 -9.61 3.41 -31.22
CA PRO A 16 -9.90 3.41 -29.79
C PRO A 16 -11.08 2.49 -29.45
N ALA A 17 -12.10 2.39 -30.31
CA ALA A 17 -13.19 1.44 -30.11
C ALA A 17 -12.69 -0.01 -30.08
N PHE A 18 -11.82 -0.41 -31.01
CA PHE A 18 -11.23 -1.74 -31.02
C PHE A 18 -10.37 -2.02 -29.77
N TRP A 19 -9.66 -1.01 -29.27
CA TRP A 19 -8.85 -1.12 -28.05
C TRP A 19 -9.73 -1.25 -26.80
N LEU A 20 -10.86 -0.52 -26.74
CA LEU A 20 -11.84 -0.61 -25.66
C LEU A 20 -12.59 -1.96 -25.63
N LEU A 21 -12.79 -2.59 -26.79
CA LEU A 21 -13.42 -3.93 -26.85
C LEU A 21 -12.45 -5.07 -26.53
N SER A 22 -11.13 -4.82 -26.45
CA SER A 22 -10.09 -5.85 -26.29
C SER A 22 -9.65 -6.06 -24.83
N THR A 23 -10.50 -5.77 -23.84
CA THR A 23 -10.17 -5.97 -22.42
C THR A 23 -10.32 -7.45 -22.05
N ILE A 24 -9.19 -8.16 -21.97
CA ILE A 24 -9.09 -9.48 -21.33
C ILE A 24 -9.20 -9.28 -19.81
N PRO A 25 -9.97 -10.08 -19.06
CA PRO A 25 -10.00 -9.98 -17.60
C PRO A 25 -8.65 -10.43 -17.03
N ALA A 26 -7.75 -9.49 -16.79
CA ALA A 26 -6.60 -9.73 -15.94
C ALA A 26 -7.12 -9.86 -14.51
N TYR A 27 -6.92 -11.01 -13.86
CA TYR A 27 -7.02 -11.17 -12.40
C TYR A 27 -5.87 -10.40 -11.73
N ALA A 28 -5.88 -9.07 -11.90
CA ALA A 28 -4.92 -8.17 -11.31
C ALA A 28 -5.38 -7.87 -9.88
N TYR A 29 -4.90 -8.67 -8.92
CA TYR A 29 -4.94 -8.36 -7.49
C TYR A 29 -4.21 -7.04 -7.14
N LEU A 30 -3.63 -6.39 -8.14
CA LEU A 30 -2.88 -5.15 -8.11
C LEU A 30 -3.53 -4.11 -9.03
N ASP A 31 -4.81 -3.79 -8.80
CA ASP A 31 -5.30 -2.45 -9.16
C ASP A 31 -4.37 -1.41 -8.50
N PRO A 32 -4.00 -0.29 -9.16
CA PRO A 32 -3.06 0.68 -8.59
C PRO A 32 -3.52 1.23 -7.22
N GLY A 33 -4.82 1.18 -6.92
CA GLY A 33 -5.36 1.51 -5.60
C GLY A 33 -5.06 0.47 -4.51
N SER A 34 -5.06 -0.82 -4.84
CA SER A 34 -4.81 -1.92 -3.89
C SER A 34 -3.34 -2.00 -3.47
N GLY A 35 -2.41 -1.68 -4.37
CA GLY A 35 -0.98 -1.60 -4.04
C GLY A 35 -0.69 -0.55 -2.97
N SER A 36 -1.29 0.63 -3.07
CA SER A 36 -1.15 1.70 -2.07
C SER A 36 -1.79 1.35 -0.72
N MET A 37 -2.95 0.67 -0.71
CA MET A 37 -3.59 0.23 0.54
C MET A 37 -2.73 -0.75 1.31
N ILE A 38 -2.13 -1.75 0.64
CA ILE A 38 -1.26 -2.73 1.29
C ILE A 38 -0.05 -2.03 1.90
N LEU A 39 0.59 -1.11 1.17
CA LEU A 39 1.70 -0.32 1.68
C LEU A 39 1.30 0.55 2.88
N GLN A 40 0.12 1.18 2.82
CA GLN A 40 -0.37 2.03 3.90
C GLN A 40 -0.69 1.24 5.17
N VAL A 41 -1.30 0.06 5.05
CA VAL A 41 -1.55 -0.84 6.18
C VAL A 41 -0.24 -1.38 6.75
N LEU A 42 0.73 -1.72 5.89
CA LEU A 42 2.03 -2.22 6.33
C LEU A 42 2.81 -1.14 7.10
N LEU A 43 2.90 0.07 6.55
CA LEU A 43 3.58 1.20 7.19
C LEU A 43 2.86 1.66 8.45
N GLY A 44 1.52 1.78 8.39
CA GLY A 44 0.69 2.15 9.54
C GLY A 44 0.75 1.11 10.66
N GLY A 45 0.68 -0.18 10.31
CA GLY A 45 0.81 -1.28 11.26
C GLY A 45 2.20 -1.35 11.90
N ALA A 46 3.27 -1.18 11.13
CA ALA A 46 4.63 -1.12 11.65
C ALA A 46 4.82 0.07 12.60
N ALA A 47 4.34 1.26 12.23
CA ALA A 47 4.41 2.44 13.09
C ALA A 47 3.62 2.24 14.39
N ALA A 48 2.40 1.69 14.32
CA ALA A 48 1.60 1.38 15.50
C ALA A 48 2.30 0.38 16.43
N LEU A 49 2.92 -0.67 15.87
CA LEU A 49 3.66 -1.67 16.65
C LEU A 49 4.82 -1.04 17.42
N VAL A 50 5.61 -0.18 16.76
CA VAL A 50 6.72 0.55 17.39
C VAL A 50 6.22 1.45 18.52
N VAL A 51 5.12 2.17 18.31
CA VAL A 51 4.52 3.06 19.33
C VAL A 51 4.06 2.25 20.55
N ILE A 52 3.38 1.13 20.33
CA ILE A 52 2.94 0.23 21.41
C ILE A 52 4.16 -0.30 22.18
N LEU A 53 5.19 -0.80 21.49
CA LEU A 53 6.43 -1.26 22.13
C LEU A 53 7.08 -0.16 22.98
N LYS A 54 7.13 1.08 22.47
CA LYS A 54 7.69 2.21 23.19
C LYS A 54 6.85 2.60 24.41
N LEU A 55 5.52 2.62 24.28
CA LEU A 55 4.62 2.96 25.37
C LEU A 55 4.67 1.93 26.50
N TYR A 56 4.75 0.65 26.13
CA TYR A 56 4.77 -0.48 27.07
C TYR A 56 6.18 -0.96 27.40
N TRP A 57 7.24 -0.25 27.00
CA TRP A 57 8.63 -0.68 27.16
C TRP A 57 8.93 -1.16 28.59
N ASN A 58 8.49 -0.40 29.60
CA ASN A 58 8.70 -0.75 31.01
C ASN A 58 7.91 -2.00 31.43
N ARG A 59 6.67 -2.17 30.94
CA ARG A 59 5.88 -3.38 31.22
C ARG A 59 6.45 -4.58 30.48
N PHE A 60 6.85 -4.41 29.23
CA PHE A 60 7.51 -5.43 28.42
C PHE A 60 8.81 -5.90 29.08
N LEU A 61 9.67 -4.97 29.52
CA LEU A 61 10.88 -5.24 30.30
C LEU A 61 10.58 -6.00 31.60
N SER A 62 9.50 -5.62 32.30
CA SER A 62 9.05 -6.30 33.52
C SER A 62 8.55 -7.72 33.23
N LEU A 63 7.80 -7.93 32.14
CA LEU A 63 7.34 -9.25 31.69
C LEU A 63 8.49 -10.17 31.30
N ILE A 64 9.55 -9.63 30.68
CA ILE A 64 10.77 -10.39 30.35
C ILE A 64 11.76 -10.46 31.53
N GLY A 65 11.37 -10.05 32.73
CA GLY A 65 12.17 -10.18 33.95
C GLY A 65 13.38 -9.23 34.03
N MET A 66 13.52 -8.29 33.10
CA MET A 66 14.48 -7.17 33.20
C MET A 66 13.90 -6.04 34.04
N ASP A 67 13.41 -6.35 35.23
CA ASP A 67 13.24 -5.32 36.23
C ASP A 67 14.64 -4.95 36.71
N ARG A 68 15.19 -3.83 36.22
CA ARG A 68 16.44 -3.28 36.77
C ARG A 68 16.13 -2.90 38.20
N LYS A 69 16.33 -3.85 39.11
CA LYS A 69 16.31 -3.69 40.55
C LYS A 69 17.19 -2.47 40.84
N LYS A 70 16.59 -1.29 40.98
CA LYS A 70 17.27 -0.12 41.49
C LYS A 70 17.69 -0.53 42.89
N ARG A 71 18.95 -0.96 43.00
CA ARG A 71 19.62 -1.28 44.24
C ARG A 71 19.44 -0.03 45.10
N LYS A 72 18.50 -0.10 46.04
CA LYS A 72 18.49 0.80 47.19
C LYS A 72 19.74 0.45 47.97
N MET A 73 20.85 1.07 47.57
CA MET A 73 21.97 1.31 48.47
C MET A 73 21.53 2.52 49.29
N GLN A 74 20.84 2.23 50.40
CA GLN A 74 20.65 3.21 51.46
C GLN A 74 20.92 2.47 52.76
N ASN A 75 22.19 2.64 53.19
CA ASN A 75 22.74 2.59 54.55
C ASN A 75 21.82 2.10 55.66
#